data_AF-A0A2D6AK55-F1
#
_entry.id   AF-A0A2D6AK55-F1
#
_cell.length_a   1.000
_cell.length_b   1.000
_cell.length_c   1.000
_cell.angle_alpha   90.00
_cell.angle_beta   90.00
_cell.angle_gamma   90.00
#
_symmetry.space_group_name_H-M   'P 1'
#
loop_
_entity.id
_entity.type
_entity.pdbx_description
1 polymer ?
#
loop_
_entity_poly.entity_id
_entity_poly.type
_entity_poly.pdbx_seq_one_letter_code
_entity_poly.pdbx_strand_id
1 'polypeptide(L)' 'MKNITETWRRLVYKHAGLTHKEVDTMPRFIAGVDEFYASTAFEKLYKYFAFETQEMPYGIAKARTGDPDVWILQRLDRV' A
#
# COMPACT_ATOMS: atom_id res chain seq x y z
N MET A 1 10.40 -13.51 11.83
CA MET A 1 10.26 -12.58 10.68
C MET A 1 8.86 -11.95 10.61
N LYS A 2 7.75 -12.69 10.69
CA LYS A 2 6.37 -12.14 10.63
C LYS A 2 6.11 -10.90 11.50
N ASN A 3 6.66 -10.84 12.72
CA ASN A 3 6.45 -9.71 13.63
C ASN A 3 7.06 -8.38 13.15
N ILE A 4 8.15 -8.42 12.36
CA ILE A 4 8.82 -7.21 11.85
C ILE A 4 7.99 -6.63 10.70
N THR A 5 7.57 -7.48 9.77
CA THR A 5 6.67 -7.13 8.66
C THR A 5 5.39 -6.46 9.15
N GLU A 6 4.76 -7.06 10.16
CA GLU A 6 3.49 -6.56 10.69
C GLU A 6 3.66 -5.22 11.41
N THR A 7 4.75 -5.07 12.16
CA THR A 7 5.09 -3.79 12.81
C THR A 7 5.31 -2.69 11.78
N TRP A 8 6.06 -2.98 10.72
CA TRP A 8 6.31 -2.01 9.65
C TRP A 8 5.04 -1.64 8.87
N ARG A 9 4.19 -2.62 8.51
CA ARG A 9 2.90 -2.35 7.84
C ARG A 9 2.05 -1.39 8.67
N ARG A 10 1.94 -1.63 9.99
CA ARG A 10 1.17 -0.77 10.90
C ARG A 10 1.72 0.66 10.93
N LEU A 11 3.05 0.83 10.88
CA LEU A 11 3.66 2.16 10.78
C LEU A 11 3.32 2.84 9.46
N VAL A 12 3.45 2.14 8.33
CA VAL A 12 3.06 2.66 7.00
C VAL A 12 1.60 3.11 7.00
N TYR A 13 0.69 2.26 7.48
CA TYR A 13 -0.74 2.57 7.53
C TYR A 13 -1.03 3.82 8.36
N LYS A 14 -0.37 3.94 9.52
CA LYS A 14 -0.49 5.11 10.38
C LYS A 14 0.00 6.39 9.67
N HIS A 15 1.17 6.33 9.02
CA HIS A 15 1.74 7.49 8.35
C HIS A 15 0.97 7.89 7.09
N ALA A 16 0.46 6.92 6.33
CA ALA A 16 -0.42 7.16 5.19
C ALA A 16 -1.83 7.63 5.60
N GLY A 17 -2.17 7.62 6.89
CA GLY A 17 -3.45 8.12 7.40
C GLY A 17 -4.63 7.16 7.16
N LEU A 18 -4.36 5.85 7.16
CA LEU A 18 -5.44 4.85 7.12
C LEU A 18 -6.22 4.85 8.44
N THR A 19 -7.53 4.75 8.32
CA THR A 19 -8.47 4.51 9.41
C THR A 19 -8.43 3.05 9.84
N HIS A 20 -8.96 2.74 11.03
CA HIS A 20 -9.08 1.36 11.50
C HIS A 20 -9.82 0.46 10.50
N LYS A 21 -10.94 0.94 9.93
CA LYS A 21 -11.70 0.19 8.92
C LYS A 21 -10.88 -0.13 7.67
N GLU A 22 -10.08 0.82 7.18
CA GLU A 22 -9.23 0.59 6.01
C GLU A 22 -8.09 -0.39 6.34
N VAL A 23 -7.51 -0.29 7.53
CA VAL A 23 -6.51 -1.26 8.00
C VAL A 23 -7.10 -2.68 8.07
N ASP A 24 -8.33 -2.83 8.57
CA ASP A 24 -9.01 -4.12 8.68
C ASP A 24 -9.28 -4.76 7.32
N THR A 25 -9.40 -3.96 6.25
CA THR A 25 -9.58 -4.47 4.87
C THR A 25 -8.28 -4.85 4.18
N MET A 26 -7.12 -4.29 4.60
CA MET A 26 -5.83 -4.53 3.94
C MET A 26 -5.46 -6.00 3.77
N PRO A 27 -5.71 -6.92 4.73
CA PRO A 27 -5.40 -8.34 4.54
C PRO A 27 -6.12 -8.97 3.34
N ARG A 28 -7.35 -8.52 3.03
CA ARG A 28 -8.13 -9.06 1.90
C ARG A 28 -7.58 -8.56 0.56
N PHE A 29 -7.13 -7.31 0.51
CA PHE A 29 -6.43 -6.76 -0.66
C PHE A 29 -5.09 -7.47 -0.89
N ILE A 30 -4.28 -7.66 0.15
CA ILE A 30 -2.99 -8.35 0.06
C ILE A 30 -3.17 -9.80 -0.38
N ALA A 31 -4.22 -10.47 0.08
CA ALA A 31 -4.57 -11.83 -0.33
C ALA A 31 -5.18 -11.91 -1.75
N GLY A 32 -5.41 -10.78 -2.42
CA GLY A 32 -6.01 -10.72 -3.76
C GLY A 32 -7.49 -11.11 -3.78
N VAL A 33 -8.19 -11.00 -2.64
CA VAL A 33 -9.60 -11.37 -2.52
C VAL A 33 -10.52 -10.24 -2.99
N ASP A 34 -10.16 -9.00 -2.68
CA ASP A 34 -10.94 -7.81 -3.03
C ASP A 34 -10.10 -6.86 -3.92
N GLU A 35 -10.76 -6.02 -4.72
CA GLU A 35 -10.10 -5.03 -5.58
C GLU A 35 -9.53 -3.86 -4.77
N PHE A 36 -8.21 -3.65 -4.86
CA PHE A 36 -7.51 -2.62 -4.11
C PHE A 36 -7.57 -1.24 -4.76
N TYR A 37 -7.42 -1.14 -6.09
CA TYR A 37 -7.25 0.12 -6.82
C TYR A 37 -8.44 1.09 -6.68
N ALA A 38 -9.65 0.58 -6.39
CA ALA A 38 -10.86 1.37 -6.22
C ALA A 38 -11.08 1.85 -4.77
N SER A 39 -10.17 1.55 -3.85
CA SER A 39 -10.34 1.82 -2.42
C SER A 39 -9.76 3.17 -1.98
N THR A 40 -10.31 3.75 -0.91
CA THR A 40 -9.71 4.93 -0.26
C THR A 40 -8.35 4.62 0.36
N ALA A 41 -8.11 3.35 0.73
CA ALA A 41 -6.80 2.89 1.18
C ALA A 41 -5.74 3.01 0.07
N PHE A 42 -6.11 2.70 -1.18
CA PHE A 42 -5.23 2.88 -2.33
C PHE A 42 -4.85 4.35 -2.51
N GLU A 43 -5.80 5.27 -2.53
CA GLU A 43 -5.52 6.71 -2.71
C GLU A 43 -4.52 7.24 -1.68
N LYS A 44 -4.69 6.83 -0.42
CA LYS A 44 -3.81 7.22 0.69
C LYS A 44 -2.42 6.62 0.57
N LEU A 45 -2.33 5.32 0.31
CA LEU A 45 -1.04 4.64 0.16
C LEU A 45 -0.31 5.10 -1.09
N TYR A 46 -1.03 5.37 -2.18
CA TYR A 46 -0.48 5.97 -3.39
C TYR A 46 0.12 7.34 -3.09
N LYS A 47 -0.61 8.22 -2.39
CA LYS A 47 -0.09 9.53 -2.01
C LYS A 47 1.16 9.43 -1.14
N TYR A 48 1.13 8.55 -0.13
CA TYR A 48 2.25 8.31 0.77
C TYR A 48 3.50 7.81 0.04
N PHE A 49 3.36 6.81 -0.82
CA PHE A 49 4.49 6.20 -1.52
C PHE A 49 5.00 7.00 -2.71
N ALA A 50 4.11 7.66 -3.47
CA ALA A 50 4.49 8.39 -4.68
C ALA A 50 5.01 9.81 -4.38
N PHE A 51 4.50 10.49 -3.35
CA PHE A 51 4.79 11.90 -3.14
C PHE A 51 5.44 12.21 -1.79
N GLU A 52 5.04 11.52 -0.71
CA GLU A 52 5.56 11.85 0.63
C GLU A 52 6.89 11.18 0.90
N THR A 53 7.01 9.88 0.61
CA THR A 53 8.25 9.12 0.77
C THR A 53 9.08 9.04 -0.52
N GLN A 54 8.43 9.23 -1.67
CA GLN A 54 9.02 9.07 -3.00
C GLN A 54 9.67 7.69 -3.23
N GLU A 55 9.25 6.66 -2.49
CA GLU A 55 9.71 5.28 -2.66
C GLU A 55 9.14 4.63 -3.93
N MET A 56 7.93 5.02 -4.36
CA MET A 56 7.33 4.50 -5.58
C MET A 56 8.05 5.07 -6.81
N PRO A 57 8.60 4.23 -7.70
CA PRO A 57 9.25 4.70 -8.91
C PRO A 57 8.30 5.54 -9.78
N TYR A 58 8.80 6.66 -10.31
CA TYR A 58 7.98 7.58 -11.11
C TYR A 58 7.27 6.90 -12.30
N GLY A 59 7.95 5.96 -12.98
CA GLY A 59 7.34 5.20 -14.08
C GLY A 59 6.14 4.36 -13.63
N ILE A 60 6.18 3.81 -12.42
CA ILE A 60 5.08 3.05 -11.82
C ILE A 60 3.98 4.00 -11.35
N ALA A 61 4.31 5.11 -10.69
CA ALA A 61 3.34 6.14 -10.29
C ALA A 61 2.55 6.70 -11.49
N LYS A 62 3.16 6.73 -12.68
CA LYS A 62 2.52 7.15 -13.94
C LYS A 62 1.86 6.00 -14.72
N ALA A 63 1.80 4.79 -14.17
CA ALA A 63 1.30 3.59 -14.84
C ALA A 63 1.96 3.33 -16.21
N ARG A 64 3.25 3.65 -16.36
CA ARG A 64 4.02 3.49 -17.61
C ARG A 64 4.87 2.22 -17.62
N THR A 65 5.39 1.83 -16.46
CA THR A 65 6.31 0.69 -16.31
C THR A 65 5.79 -0.36 -15.34
N GLY A 66 4.50 -0.27 -14.98
CA GLY A 66 3.82 -1.15 -14.02
C GLY A 66 2.71 -0.40 -13.29
N ASP A 67 1.92 -1.13 -12.52
CA ASP A 67 0.71 -0.59 -11.89
C ASP A 67 0.96 -0.17 -10.43
N PRO A 68 0.51 1.03 -10.00
CA PRO A 68 0.74 1.52 -8.65
C PRO A 68 0.14 0.64 -7.55
N ASP A 69 -1.07 0.12 -7.76
CA ASP A 69 -1.80 -0.71 -6.80
C ASP A 69 -1.07 -2.05 -6.58
N VAL A 70 -0.64 -2.70 -7.67
CA VAL A 70 0.18 -3.91 -7.63
C VAL A 70 1.50 -3.67 -6.90
N TRP A 71 2.19 -2.56 -7.20
CA TRP A 71 3.45 -2.22 -6.54
C TRP A 71 3.26 -2.02 -5.03
N ILE A 72 2.21 -1.32 -4.61
CA ILE A 72 1.90 -1.10 -3.19
C ILE A 72 1.67 -2.43 -2.47
N LEU A 73 0.84 -3.31 -3.03
CA LEU A 73 0.55 -4.61 -2.40
C LEU A 73 1.82 -5.47 -2.29
N GLN A 74 2.65 -5.51 -3.34
CA GLN A 74 3.93 -6.21 -3.29
C GLN A 74 4.90 -5.59 -2.28
N ARG A 75 4.95 -4.26 -2.19
CA ARG A 75 5.78 -3.53 -1.21
C ARG A 75 5.36 -3.87 0.21
N LEU A 76 4.06 -3.95 0.46
CA LEU A 76 3.49 -4.34 1.74
C LEU A 76 3.77 -5.81 2.07
N ASP A 77 3.81 -6.69 1.06
CA ASP A 77 3.99 -8.13 1.27
C ASP A 77 5.45 -8.56 1.50
N ARG A 78 6.43 -7.86 0.91
CA ARG A 78 7.84 -8.30 0.80
C ARG A 78 8.75 -8.12 2.03
N VAL A 79 8.29 -7.56 3.16
CA VAL A 79 9.16 -7.26 4.32
C VAL A 79 9.09 -8.36 5.36
#